data_AF-A0A7Y6K594-F1
#
_entry.id   AF-A0A7Y6K594-F1
#
_cell.length_a   1.000
_cell.length_b   1.000
_cell.length_c   1.000
_cell.angle_alpha   90.00
_cell.angle_beta   90.00
_cell.angle_gamma   90.00
#
_symmetry.space_group_name_H-M   'P 1'
#
loop_
_entity.id
_entity.type
_entity.pdbx_description
1 polymer ?
#
loop_
_entity_poly.entity_id
_entity_poly.type
_entity_poly.pdbx_seq_one_letter_code
_entity_poly.pdbx_strand_id
1 'polypeptide(L)'
;MKLALNDRQKQIVSSLRVKDAGKNAAAFDNLEKGEMTFSENGALCGLINAEFMMEGILPNFEPNEYGLELESLLDLINRPRLSS
;
A
#
# COMPACT_ATOMS: atom_id res chain seq x y z
N MET A 1 -1.42 2.42 -15.18
CA MET A 1 -1.72 3.82 -14.82
C MET A 1 -0.66 4.28 -13.85
N LYS A 2 0.01 5.42 -14.09
CA LYS A 2 1.01 5.92 -13.14
C LYS A 2 0.31 6.53 -11.93
N LEU A 3 0.57 5.97 -10.74
CA LEU A 3 0.03 6.50 -9.50
C LEU A 3 0.86 7.71 -9.06
N ALA A 4 0.17 8.78 -8.68
CA ALA A 4 0.79 9.96 -8.09
C ALA A 4 0.72 9.84 -6.57
N LEU A 5 1.76 9.25 -5.96
CA LEU A 5 1.89 9.19 -4.51
C LEU A 5 2.30 10.57 -3.97
N ASN A 6 1.65 11.03 -2.91
CA ASN A 6 2.13 12.16 -2.13
C ASN A 6 3.36 11.77 -1.27
N ASP A 7 4.04 12.74 -0.66
CA ASP A 7 5.29 12.45 0.05
C ASP A 7 5.08 11.54 1.26
N ARG A 8 3.95 11.66 1.96
CA ARG A 8 3.59 10.77 3.07
C ARG A 8 3.39 9.33 2.59
N GLN A 9 2.67 9.14 1.49
CA GLN A 9 2.44 7.83 0.88
C GLN A 9 3.75 7.19 0.40
N LYS A 10 4.69 7.96 -0.16
CA LYS A 10 6.03 7.46 -0.50
C LYS A 10 6.80 6.96 0.73
N GLN A 11 6.72 7.68 1.85
CA GLN A 11 7.36 7.26 3.11
C GLN A 11 6.77 5.94 3.64
N ILE A 12 5.44 5.79 3.56
CA ILE A 12 4.76 4.56 3.97
C ILE A 12 5.19 3.40 3.07
N VAL A 13 5.16 3.57 1.75
CA VAL A 13 5.64 2.57 0.78
C VAL A 13 7.09 2.18 1.03
N SER A 14 7.96 3.15 1.31
CA SER A 14 9.37 2.89 1.63
C SER A 14 9.52 2.06 2.91
N SER A 15 8.76 2.40 3.96
CA SER A 15 8.74 1.65 5.22
C SER A 15 8.26 0.21 5.03
N LEU A 16 7.19 0.03 4.26
CA LEU A 16 6.65 -1.30 3.91
C LEU A 16 7.68 -2.13 3.12
N ARG A 17 8.39 -1.52 2.17
CA ARG A 17 9.45 -2.20 1.40
C ARG A 17 10.58 -2.69 2.30
N VAL A 18 10.98 -1.91 3.29
CA VAL A 18 11.99 -2.30 4.27
C VAL A 18 11.47 -3.46 5.14
N LYS A 19 10.24 -3.37 5.66
CA LYS A 19 9.60 -4.42 6.47
C LYS A 19 9.40 -5.73 5.72
N ASP A 20 9.08 -5.65 4.42
CA ASP A 20 8.90 -6.80 3.53
C ASP A 20 10.23 -7.55 3.26
N ALA A 21 11.37 -6.93 3.57
CA ALA A 21 12.72 -7.50 3.39
C ALA A 21 13.01 -7.94 1.93
N GLY A 22 12.41 -7.23 0.96
CA GLY A 22 12.67 -7.42 -0.47
C GLY A 22 11.92 -8.59 -1.14
N LYS A 23 11.00 -9.26 -0.44
CA LYS A 23 10.21 -10.37 -1.00
C LYS A 23 9.39 -9.94 -2.23
N ASN A 24 8.90 -8.71 -2.24
CA ASN A 24 8.07 -8.14 -3.28
C ASN A 24 8.75 -6.96 -3.99
N ALA A 25 10.09 -6.96 -4.08
CA ALA A 25 10.86 -5.83 -4.63
C ALA A 25 10.37 -5.35 -6.01
N ALA A 26 10.04 -6.29 -6.92
CA ALA A 26 9.49 -5.98 -8.24
C ALA A 26 8.15 -5.22 -8.16
N ALA A 27 7.26 -5.59 -7.23
CA ALA A 27 5.99 -4.91 -7.04
C ALA A 27 6.18 -3.44 -6.62
N PHE A 28 7.13 -3.18 -5.70
CA PHE A 28 7.48 -1.83 -5.28
C PHE A 28 8.10 -0.99 -6.42
N ASP A 29 8.99 -1.58 -7.22
CA ASP A 29 9.60 -0.87 -8.34
C ASP A 29 8.56 -0.57 -9.45
N ASN A 30 7.63 -1.50 -9.68
CA ASN A 30 6.57 -1.36 -10.69
C ASN A 30 5.44 -0.43 -10.24
N LEU A 31 5.24 -0.26 -8.93
CA LEU A 31 4.34 0.75 -8.36
C LEU A 31 4.73 2.16 -8.80
N GLU A 32 6.01 2.51 -8.70
CA GLU A 32 6.53 3.83 -9.07
C GLU A 32 6.48 4.08 -10.59
N LYS A 33 6.63 3.02 -11.38
CA LYS A 33 6.55 3.05 -12.85
C LYS A 33 5.11 3.05 -13.36
N GLY A 34 4.15 2.61 -12.55
CA GLY A 34 2.74 2.43 -12.96
C GLY A 34 2.51 1.19 -13.84
N GLU A 35 3.41 0.21 -13.74
CA GLU A 35 3.51 -1.02 -14.55
C GLU A 35 3.08 -2.27 -13.76
N MET A 36 2.43 -2.10 -12.61
CA MET A 36 2.01 -3.21 -11.76
C MET A 36 1.04 -4.15 -12.48
N THR A 37 1.33 -5.44 -12.39
CA THR A 37 0.41 -6.53 -12.70
C THR A 37 -0.69 -6.66 -11.64
N PHE A 38 -1.77 -7.39 -11.97
CA PHE A 38 -2.82 -7.71 -10.99
C PHE A 38 -2.31 -8.46 -9.75
N SER A 39 -1.31 -9.33 -9.94
CA SER A 39 -0.67 -10.10 -8.87
C SER A 39 0.12 -9.19 -7.95
N GLU A 40 0.96 -8.31 -8.50
CA GLU A 40 1.75 -7.34 -7.73
C GLU A 40 0.87 -6.35 -6.97
N ASN A 41 -0.21 -5.89 -7.59
CA ASN A 41 -1.21 -5.08 -6.91
C ASN A 41 -1.82 -5.84 -5.71
N GLY A 42 -2.11 -7.14 -5.88
CA GLY A 42 -2.62 -7.98 -4.81
C GLY A 42 -1.64 -8.14 -3.66
N ALA A 43 -0.36 -8.34 -3.98
CA ALA A 43 0.71 -8.43 -2.99
C ALA A 43 0.85 -7.14 -2.18
N LEU A 44 0.87 -5.97 -2.84
CA LEU A 44 0.96 -4.68 -2.15
C LEU A 44 -0.27 -4.37 -1.29
N CYS A 45 -1.48 -4.62 -1.80
CA CYS A 45 -2.70 -4.49 -1.00
C CYS A 45 -2.68 -5.42 0.22
N GLY A 46 -2.16 -6.65 0.07
CA GLY A 46 -1.97 -7.57 1.18
C GLY A 46 -1.01 -7.06 2.24
N LEU A 47 0.13 -6.47 1.83
CA LEU A 47 1.09 -5.86 2.75
C LEU A 47 0.51 -4.66 3.50
N ILE A 48 -0.21 -3.79 2.80
CA ILE A 48 -0.85 -2.62 3.41
C ILE A 48 -1.93 -3.05 4.41
N ASN A 49 -2.74 -4.06 4.08
CA ASN A 49 -3.73 -4.60 5.00
C ASN A 49 -3.09 -5.25 6.23
N ALA A 50 -1.98 -5.99 6.06
CA ALA A 50 -1.27 -6.57 7.19
C ALA A 50 -0.73 -5.48 8.14
N GLU A 51 -0.17 -4.40 7.59
CA GLU A 51 0.28 -3.24 8.37
C GLU A 51 -0.89 -2.55 9.07
N PHE A 52 -2.03 -2.36 8.40
CA PHE A 52 -3.23 -1.76 8.97
C PHE A 52 -3.71 -2.56 10.18
N MET A 53 -3.79 -3.88 10.06
CA MET A 53 -4.22 -4.75 11.16
C MET A 53 -3.26 -4.75 12.36
N MET A 54 -1.97 -4.53 12.12
CA MET A 54 -0.94 -4.59 13.16
C MET A 54 -0.72 -3.24 13.85
N GLU A 55 -0.75 -2.14 13.10
CA GLU A 55 -0.29 -0.82 13.55
C GLU A 55 -1.34 0.28 13.33
N GLY A 56 -2.35 0.03 12.49
CA GLY A 56 -3.35 1.02 12.07
C GLY A 56 -4.67 0.96 12.85
N ILE A 57 -4.90 -0.07 13.67
CA ILE A 57 -6.15 -0.29 14.40
C ILE A 57 -5.94 -0.07 15.91
N LEU A 58 -6.86 0.66 16.53
CA LEU A 58 -6.94 0.85 17.98
C LEU A 58 -7.66 -0.34 18.65
N PRO A 59 -7.53 -0.54 19.98
CA PRO A 59 -8.20 -1.63 20.69
C PRO A 59 -9.73 -1.64 20.58
N ASN A 60 -10.34 -0.51 20.18
CA ASN A 60 -11.77 -0.38 19.94
C ASN A 60 -12.16 -0.71 18.48
N PHE A 61 -11.25 -1.26 17.66
CA PHE A 61 -11.44 -1.61 16.25
C PHE A 61 -11.63 -0.41 15.31
N GLU A 62 -11.37 0.81 15.77
CA GLU A 62 -11.37 2.00 14.92
C GLU A 62 -9.96 2.25 14.36
N PRO A 63 -9.83 2.79 13.14
CA PRO A 63 -8.54 3.21 12.60
C PRO A 63 -7.96 4.38 13.42
N ASN A 64 -6.66 4.32 13.70
CA ASN A 64 -5.90 5.48 14.17
C ASN A 64 -5.50 6.38 12.99
N GLU A 65 -4.78 7.48 13.26
CA GLU A 65 -4.30 8.40 12.21
C GLU A 65 -3.48 7.68 11.13
N TYR A 66 -2.62 6.73 11.52
CA TYR A 66 -1.84 5.95 10.58
C TYR A 66 -2.71 4.95 9.80
N GLY A 67 -3.72 4.36 10.42
CA GLY A 67 -4.74 3.53 9.78
C GLY A 67 -5.45 4.25 8.64
N LEU A 68 -5.87 5.51 8.87
CA LEU A 68 -6.50 6.34 7.84
C LEU A 68 -5.55 6.64 6.67
N GLU A 69 -4.25 6.83 6.94
CA GLU A 69 -3.24 6.99 5.89
C GLU A 69 -3.04 5.72 5.06
N LEU A 70 -3.07 4.55 5.71
CA LEU A 70 -2.96 3.24 5.06
C LEU A 70 -4.19 2.94 4.20
N GLU A 71 -5.40 3.26 4.66
CA GLU A 71 -6.63 3.16 3.86
C GLU A 71 -6.56 4.07 2.63
N SER A 72 -6.13 5.32 2.80
CA SER A 72 -5.95 6.25 1.68
C SER A 72 -4.95 5.72 0.64
N LEU A 73 -3.86 5.08 1.10
CA LEU A 73 -2.88 4.45 0.23
C LEU A 73 -3.46 3.21 -0.48
N LEU A 74 -4.21 2.38 0.24
CA LEU A 74 -4.87 1.19 -0.28
C LEU A 74 -5.85 1.55 -1.40
N ASP A 75 -6.70 2.56 -1.17
CA ASP A 75 -7.65 3.06 -2.16
C ASP A 75 -6.96 3.50 -3.45
N LEU A 76 -5.86 4.26 -3.32
CA LEU A 76 -5.09 4.73 -4.46
C LEU A 76 -4.48 3.58 -5.27
N ILE A 77 -3.91 2.58 -4.58
CA ILE A 77 -3.28 1.42 -5.23
C ILE A 77 -4.34 0.50 -5.85
N ASN A 78 -5.49 0.34 -5.22
CA ASN A 78 -6.54 -0.57 -5.68
C ASN A 78 -7.44 0.05 -6.76
N ARG A 79 -7.47 1.39 -6.90
CA ARG A 79 -8.28 2.13 -7.88
C ARG A 79 -8.24 1.59 -9.32
N PRO A 80 -7.08 1.20 -9.90
CA PRO A 80 -7.02 0.65 -11.26
C PRO A 80 -7.90 -0.60 -11.48
N ARG A 81 -8.27 -1.32 -10.42
CA ARG A 81 -9.15 -2.49 -10.52
C ARG A 81 -10.63 -2.13 -10.71
N LEU A 82 -11.04 -0.95 -10.25
CA LEU A 82 -12.44 -0.52 -10.27
C LEU A 82 -12.87 0.06 -11.63
N SER A 83 -11.92 0.39 -12.49
CA SER A 83 -12.17 0.96 -13.82
C SER A 83 -12.17 -0.09 -14.94
N SER A 84 -12.60 -1.32 -14.64
CA SER A 84 -12.74 -2.41 -15.62
C SER A 84 -14.07 -2.32 -16.38
#